data_AF-A0A258AQD3-F1
#
_entry.id   AF-A0A258AQD3-F1
#
_cell.length_a   1.000
_cell.length_b   1.000
_cell.length_c   1.000
_cell.angle_alpha   90.00
_cell.angle_beta   90.00
_cell.angle_gamma   90.00
#
_symmetry.space_group_name_H-M   'P 1'
#
loop_
_entity.id
_entity.type
_entity.pdbx_description
1 polymer ?
#
loop_
_entity_poly.entity_id
_entity_poly.type
_entity_poly.pdbx_seq_one_letter_code
_entity_poly.pdbx_strand_id
1 'polypeptide(L)'
;MKTSSQAIVSVFQRWQLCLLQAAALVVLASCNVPAGNGGLTGATTPNVQGIYQGSYTYGSAYHKLAGQTVTFEISLQQARGSSKIKGVIKETYTGFGTLKDGFVWADIVGTCEGEDGFTHLQFTKTYRHSKEPPVAYRGSLPPGSGLLAGTWYFADKPSDSGMFQISNIYVQ
;
A
#
# COMPACT_ATOMS: atom_id res chain seq x y z
N MET A 1 -8.38 -15.86 66.36
CA MET A 1 -7.49 -16.61 65.46
C MET A 1 -7.69 -16.08 64.05
N LYS A 2 -6.60 -15.62 63.41
CA LYS A 2 -6.57 -15.20 62.01
C LYS A 2 -6.43 -16.44 61.13
N THR A 3 -7.26 -16.57 60.11
CA THR A 3 -7.00 -17.45 58.97
C THR A 3 -7.44 -16.73 57.70
N SER A 4 -6.44 -16.33 56.94
CA SER A 4 -6.47 -15.73 55.62
C SER A 4 -6.72 -16.78 54.56
N SER A 5 -7.69 -16.55 53.67
CA SER A 5 -7.79 -17.24 52.38
C SER A 5 -7.71 -16.21 51.26
N GLN A 6 -6.66 -16.38 50.46
CA GLN A 6 -6.26 -15.50 49.37
C GLN A 6 -7.11 -15.72 48.12
N ALA A 7 -7.43 -14.59 47.49
CA ALA A 7 -7.42 -14.32 46.05
C ALA A 7 -7.56 -15.51 45.08
N ILE A 8 -8.77 -15.71 44.57
CA ILE A 8 -8.99 -16.18 43.19
C ILE A 8 -9.93 -15.16 42.54
N VAL A 9 -9.36 -14.03 42.11
CA VAL A 9 -10.05 -13.04 41.29
C VAL A 9 -9.40 -13.08 39.91
N SER A 10 -10.05 -13.85 39.04
CA SER A 10 -10.16 -13.63 37.59
C SER A 10 -8.99 -12.88 36.90
N VAL A 11 -8.01 -13.65 36.42
CA VAL A 11 -6.96 -13.22 35.47
C VAL A 11 -7.54 -12.87 34.08
N PHE A 12 -8.85 -13.07 33.86
CA PHE A 12 -9.52 -12.86 32.57
C PHE A 12 -10.01 -11.44 32.28
N GLN A 13 -9.70 -10.45 33.12
CA GLN A 13 -10.26 -9.08 32.98
C GLN A 13 -9.21 -7.96 32.81
N ARG A 14 -7.99 -8.29 32.37
CA ARG A 14 -6.88 -7.31 32.23
C ARG A 14 -6.28 -7.17 30.83
N TRP A 15 -7.09 -7.32 29.77
CA TRP A 15 -6.66 -7.05 28.38
C TRP A 15 -7.65 -6.21 27.56
N GLN A 16 -8.42 -5.33 28.22
CA GLN A 16 -9.32 -4.37 27.54
C GLN A 16 -8.94 -2.90 27.76
N LEU A 17 -7.65 -2.58 27.80
CA LEU A 17 -7.19 -1.20 27.71
C LEU A 17 -5.94 -1.14 26.83
N CYS A 18 -6.15 -0.95 25.52
CA CYS A 18 -5.28 -0.24 24.59
C CYS A 18 -5.84 -0.35 23.17
N LEU A 19 -6.93 0.36 22.90
CA LEU A 19 -7.19 0.84 21.54
C LEU A 19 -7.46 2.34 21.65
N LEU A 20 -6.36 3.06 21.46
CA LEU A 20 -6.30 4.51 21.36
C LEU A 20 -7.25 5.01 20.28
N GLN A 21 -7.95 6.08 20.63
CA GLN A 21 -8.63 6.97 19.72
C GLN A 21 -7.67 7.49 18.64
N ALA A 22 -8.14 7.48 17.39
CA ALA A 22 -7.75 8.46 16.39
C ALA A 22 -8.90 8.62 15.38
N ALA A 23 -9.94 9.35 15.76
CA ALA A 23 -10.81 9.99 14.79
C ALA A 23 -10.05 11.23 14.28
N ALA A 24 -9.45 11.13 13.10
CA ALA A 24 -8.87 12.29 12.44
C ALA A 24 -9.99 13.13 11.82
N LEU A 25 -10.34 14.23 12.49
CA LEU A 25 -11.15 15.31 11.95
C LEU A 25 -10.32 16.07 10.91
N VAL A 26 -10.64 15.94 9.62
CA VAL A 26 -10.00 16.75 8.57
C VAL A 26 -10.61 18.15 8.62
N VAL A 27 -9.89 19.09 9.24
CA VAL A 27 -10.18 20.52 9.13
C VAL A 27 -9.58 20.99 7.79
N LEU A 28 -10.44 21.24 6.80
CA LEU A 28 -10.06 21.97 5.58
C LEU A 28 -9.83 23.44 5.97
N ALA A 29 -8.59 23.78 6.30
CA ALA A 29 -8.15 25.18 6.27
C ALA A 29 -8.00 25.58 4.81
N SER A 30 -8.97 26.33 4.28
CA SER A 30 -8.88 26.96 2.97
C SER A 30 -7.80 28.05 2.99
N CYS A 31 -6.59 27.71 2.56
CA CYS A 31 -5.59 28.69 2.19
C CYS A 31 -5.96 29.24 0.80
N ASN A 32 -6.48 30.46 0.73
CA ASN A 32 -6.57 31.21 -0.52
C ASN A 32 -5.17 31.38 -1.11
N VAL A 33 -4.82 30.60 -2.13
CA VAL A 33 -3.65 30.86 -2.96
C VAL A 33 -4.06 31.87 -4.04
N PRO A 34 -3.32 32.98 -4.25
CA PRO A 34 -3.65 33.93 -5.30
C PRO A 34 -3.61 33.21 -6.66
N ALA A 35 -4.65 33.41 -7.47
CA ALA A 35 -4.67 33.01 -8.87
C ALA A 35 -3.55 33.76 -9.62
N GLY A 36 -2.41 33.11 -9.78
CA GLY A 36 -1.33 33.54 -10.66
C GLY A 36 -1.67 33.19 -12.09
N ASN A 37 -1.97 34.20 -12.89
CA ASN A 37 -2.22 34.11 -14.33
C ASN A 37 -1.12 33.37 -15.10
N GLY A 38 -1.55 32.46 -15.98
CA GLY A 38 -1.03 32.31 -17.34
C GLY A 38 0.35 31.67 -17.50
N GLY A 39 0.38 30.39 -17.87
CA GLY A 39 1.58 29.77 -18.43
C GLY A 39 1.40 28.27 -18.64
N LEU A 40 1.22 27.87 -19.89
CA LEU A 40 1.26 26.50 -20.42
C LEU A 40 2.04 25.50 -19.55
N THR A 41 1.37 24.49 -18.99
CA THR A 41 2.08 23.30 -18.47
C THR A 41 1.57 22.09 -19.24
N GLY A 42 2.31 21.69 -20.27
CA GLY A 42 2.15 20.34 -20.83
C GLY A 42 2.23 19.35 -19.67
N ALA A 43 1.23 18.46 -19.58
CA ALA A 43 1.19 17.42 -18.55
C ALA A 43 2.53 16.68 -18.57
N THR A 44 3.39 16.99 -17.60
CA THR A 44 4.69 16.34 -17.50
C THR A 44 4.42 15.01 -16.85
N THR A 45 4.72 13.92 -17.55
CA THR A 45 4.58 12.57 -17.02
C THR A 45 5.34 12.47 -15.69
N PRO A 46 4.68 12.16 -14.56
CA PRO A 46 5.35 12.09 -13.26
C PRO A 46 6.45 11.03 -13.27
N ASN A 47 7.63 11.34 -12.75
CA ASN A 47 8.69 10.36 -12.60
C ASN A 47 8.65 9.70 -11.21
N VAL A 48 8.35 8.40 -11.16
CA VAL A 48 8.24 7.59 -9.94
C VAL A 48 9.40 6.60 -9.77
N GLN A 49 10.46 6.70 -10.57
CA GLN A 49 11.61 5.79 -10.48
C GLN A 49 12.24 5.81 -9.07
N GLY A 50 12.46 4.63 -8.48
CA GLY A 50 13.07 4.52 -7.15
C GLY A 50 12.86 3.16 -6.50
N ILE A 51 13.27 3.07 -5.22
CA ILE A 51 13.01 1.91 -4.37
C ILE A 51 12.23 2.39 -3.16
N TYR A 52 11.08 1.76 -2.90
CA TYR A 52 10.14 2.18 -1.87
C TYR A 52 9.70 1.01 -1.01
N GLN A 53 9.12 1.33 0.15
CA GLN A 53 8.51 0.36 1.05
C GLN A 53 7.01 0.51 1.03
N GLY A 54 6.30 -0.61 1.01
CA GLY A 54 4.85 -0.64 1.02
C GLY A 54 4.31 -1.76 1.89
N SER A 55 2.99 -1.72 2.05
CA SER A 55 2.26 -2.80 2.69
C SER A 55 0.88 -2.97 2.07
N TYR A 56 0.34 -4.17 2.17
CA TYR A 56 -1.06 -4.45 1.87
C TYR A 56 -1.66 -5.35 2.93
N THR A 57 -2.98 -5.33 3.03
CA THR A 57 -3.72 -6.23 3.92
C THR A 57 -4.62 -7.14 3.10
N TYR A 58 -4.65 -8.43 3.44
CA TYR A 58 -5.57 -9.38 2.82
C TYR A 58 -7.02 -9.07 3.20
N GLY A 59 -7.88 -8.95 2.19
CA GLY A 59 -9.31 -8.84 2.39
C GLY A 59 -9.92 -10.10 3.02
N SER A 60 -11.13 -9.96 3.54
CA SER A 60 -11.87 -11.03 4.23
C SER A 60 -12.13 -12.27 3.37
N ALA A 61 -12.12 -12.13 2.04
CA ALA A 61 -12.27 -13.23 1.09
C ALA A 61 -11.14 -14.27 1.18
N TYR A 62 -9.96 -13.89 1.68
CA TYR A 62 -8.83 -14.80 1.91
C TYR A 62 -8.82 -15.29 3.35
N HIS A 63 -9.81 -16.12 3.73
CA HIS A 63 -10.07 -16.55 5.11
C HIS A 63 -8.85 -16.97 5.95
N LYS A 64 -7.81 -17.56 5.34
CA LYS A 64 -6.58 -17.97 6.04
C LYS A 64 -5.63 -16.82 6.36
N LEU A 65 -5.64 -15.77 5.55
CA LEU A 65 -4.72 -14.63 5.64
C LEU A 65 -5.45 -13.32 5.94
N ALA A 66 -6.78 -13.33 6.07
CA ALA A 66 -7.61 -12.16 6.31
C ALA A 66 -7.09 -11.33 7.49
N GLY A 67 -6.91 -10.03 7.27
CA GLY A 67 -6.38 -9.11 8.29
C GLY A 67 -4.87 -9.20 8.51
N GLN A 68 -4.15 -10.11 7.86
CA GLN A 68 -2.69 -10.09 7.86
C GLN A 68 -2.16 -8.98 6.95
N THR A 69 -1.22 -8.21 7.49
CA THR A 69 -0.47 -7.20 6.76
C THR A 69 0.81 -7.80 6.22
N VAL A 70 1.04 -7.62 4.92
CA VAL A 70 2.28 -7.99 4.24
C VAL A 70 3.06 -6.73 3.94
N THR A 71 4.32 -6.69 4.35
CA THR A 71 5.27 -5.64 3.99
C THR A 71 6.07 -6.06 2.76
N PHE A 72 6.36 -5.11 1.88
CA PHE A 72 7.14 -5.36 0.67
C PHE A 72 8.04 -4.17 0.31
N GLU A 73 9.12 -4.49 -0.38
CA GLU A 73 9.94 -3.52 -1.10
C GLU A 73 9.55 -3.54 -2.58
N ILE A 74 9.47 -2.37 -3.20
CA ILE A 74 9.15 -2.20 -4.61
C ILE A 74 10.22 -1.35 -5.29
N SER A 75 10.82 -1.89 -6.35
CA SER A 75 11.75 -1.15 -7.22
C SER A 75 11.03 -0.78 -8.51
N LEU A 76 10.90 0.52 -8.77
CA LEU A 76 10.29 1.08 -9.96
C LEU A 76 11.35 1.63 -10.92
N GLN A 77 11.21 1.27 -12.19
CA GLN A 77 12.00 1.74 -13.32
C GLN A 77 11.05 2.40 -14.33
N GLN A 78 11.41 3.61 -14.75
CA GLN A 78 10.62 4.41 -15.69
C GLN A 78 11.59 5.13 -16.63
N ALA A 79 11.35 5.05 -17.93
CA ALA A 79 12.10 5.87 -18.87
C ALA A 79 11.64 7.33 -18.74
N ARG A 80 12.57 8.29 -18.84
CA ARG A 80 12.25 9.72 -18.75
C ARG A 80 11.13 10.10 -19.73
N GLY A 81 10.05 10.70 -19.23
CA GLY A 81 8.88 11.12 -20.01
C GLY A 81 7.90 10.00 -20.42
N SER A 82 8.20 8.73 -20.12
CA SER A 82 7.31 7.59 -20.41
C SER A 82 6.32 7.39 -19.28
N SER A 83 5.04 7.16 -19.58
CA SER A 83 4.06 6.73 -18.58
C SER A 83 4.26 5.28 -18.17
N LYS A 84 4.98 4.47 -18.96
CA LYS A 84 5.21 3.05 -18.66
C LYS A 84 6.23 2.87 -17.55
N ILE A 85 5.87 2.04 -16.58
CA ILE A 85 6.74 1.61 -15.48
C ILE A 85 6.96 0.09 -15.54
N LYS A 86 8.14 -0.33 -15.11
CA LYS A 86 8.50 -1.74 -14.87
C LYS A 86 9.20 -1.85 -13.53
N GLY A 87 9.33 -3.04 -12.99
CA GLY A 87 9.92 -3.17 -11.67
C GLY A 87 9.87 -4.55 -11.08
N VAL A 88 10.22 -4.61 -9.79
CA VAL A 88 10.23 -5.84 -8.99
C VAL A 88 9.63 -5.55 -7.62
N ILE A 89 8.77 -6.45 -7.15
CA ILE A 89 8.30 -6.50 -5.77
C ILE A 89 8.99 -7.67 -5.06
N LYS A 90 9.48 -7.40 -3.85
CA LYS A 90 9.99 -8.37 -2.90
C LYS A 90 9.14 -8.31 -1.64
N GLU A 91 8.37 -9.36 -1.37
CA GLU A 91 7.48 -9.44 -0.21
C GLU A 91 7.86 -10.60 0.71
N THR A 92 7.62 -10.43 2.02
CA THR A 92 7.81 -11.51 2.99
C THR A 92 6.85 -12.65 2.67
N TYR A 93 7.35 -13.89 2.70
CA TYR A 93 6.49 -15.05 2.48
C TYR A 93 5.51 -15.25 3.64
N THR A 94 4.22 -15.28 3.32
CA THR A 94 3.12 -15.45 4.27
C THR A 94 2.44 -16.83 4.19
N GLY A 95 3.05 -17.78 3.49
CA GLY A 95 2.40 -19.06 3.18
C GLY A 95 1.71 -19.09 1.81
N PHE A 96 1.75 -18.00 1.06
CA PHE A 96 1.22 -17.88 -0.30
C PHE A 96 2.33 -17.69 -1.34
N GLY A 97 2.25 -18.40 -2.46
CA GLY A 97 3.28 -18.39 -3.50
C GLY A 97 4.44 -19.36 -3.26
N THR A 98 5.52 -19.20 -4.03
CA THR A 98 6.73 -20.03 -3.94
C THR A 98 7.87 -19.22 -3.34
N LEU A 99 8.52 -19.78 -2.32
CA LEU A 99 9.62 -19.18 -1.58
C LEU A 99 10.93 -19.18 -2.36
N LYS A 100 11.65 -18.07 -2.28
CA LYS A 100 13.09 -17.99 -2.54
C LYS A 100 13.74 -17.08 -1.51
N ASP A 101 14.69 -17.61 -0.75
CA ASP A 101 15.46 -16.90 0.28
C ASP A 101 14.58 -16.23 1.38
N GLY A 102 13.41 -16.81 1.70
CA GLY A 102 12.46 -16.25 2.67
C GLY A 102 11.45 -15.26 2.09
N PHE A 103 11.54 -14.96 0.78
CA PHE A 103 10.72 -13.96 0.11
C PHE A 103 9.96 -14.54 -1.09
N VAL A 104 8.91 -13.82 -1.48
CA VAL A 104 8.26 -13.97 -2.77
C VAL A 104 8.70 -12.83 -3.67
N TRP A 105 9.10 -13.19 -4.88
CA TRP A 105 9.57 -12.25 -5.89
C TRP A 105 8.57 -12.18 -7.04
N ALA A 106 8.22 -10.96 -7.44
CA ALA A 106 7.31 -10.72 -8.53
C ALA A 106 7.80 -9.59 -9.43
N ASP A 107 7.58 -9.73 -10.73
CA ASP A 107 7.78 -8.66 -11.70
C ASP A 107 6.55 -7.77 -11.74
N ILE A 108 6.75 -6.47 -11.95
CA ILE A 108 5.65 -5.54 -12.18
C ILE A 108 5.78 -4.84 -13.53
N VAL A 109 4.61 -4.59 -14.13
CA VAL A 109 4.46 -3.76 -15.33
C VAL A 109 3.23 -2.89 -15.15
N GLY A 110 3.31 -1.61 -15.50
CA GLY A 110 2.23 -0.67 -15.26
C GLY A 110 2.37 0.66 -15.96
N THR A 111 1.54 1.60 -15.53
CA THR A 111 1.54 3.01 -15.94
C THR A 111 1.55 3.96 -14.74
N CYS A 112 2.06 5.16 -14.99
CA CYS A 112 2.07 6.31 -14.11
C CYS A 112 1.57 7.54 -14.90
N GLU A 113 0.52 8.19 -14.42
CA GLU A 113 -0.14 9.31 -15.09
C GLU A 113 -0.39 10.44 -14.09
N GLY A 114 -0.23 11.69 -14.54
CA GLY A 114 -0.50 12.87 -13.73
C GLY A 114 -1.85 13.47 -14.12
N GLU A 115 -2.74 13.67 -13.14
CA GLU A 115 -4.07 14.27 -13.34
C GLU A 115 -4.42 15.14 -12.12
N ASP A 116 -4.82 16.39 -12.34
CA ASP A 116 -5.22 17.33 -11.28
C ASP A 116 -4.23 17.46 -10.10
N GLY A 117 -2.93 17.34 -10.39
CA GLY A 117 -1.86 17.36 -9.39
C GLY A 117 -1.65 16.04 -8.64
N PHE A 118 -2.51 15.05 -8.85
CA PHE A 118 -2.32 13.68 -8.39
C PHE A 118 -1.43 12.91 -9.35
N THR A 119 -0.71 11.94 -8.80
CA THR A 119 0.02 10.94 -9.57
C THR A 119 -0.67 9.58 -9.39
N HIS A 120 -1.26 9.06 -10.46
CA HIS A 120 -1.96 7.78 -10.47
C HIS A 120 -1.02 6.67 -10.95
N LEU A 121 -0.87 5.61 -10.16
CA LEU A 121 -0.13 4.41 -10.58
C LEU A 121 -1.09 3.23 -10.71
N GLN A 122 -0.94 2.51 -11.80
CA GLN A 122 -1.60 1.23 -12.02
C GLN A 122 -0.55 0.21 -12.46
N PHE A 123 -0.45 -0.93 -11.79
CA PHE A 123 0.50 -1.97 -12.19
C PHE A 123 -0.02 -3.36 -11.89
N THR A 124 0.45 -4.32 -12.67
CA THR A 124 0.19 -5.75 -12.47
C THR A 124 1.44 -6.42 -11.95
N LYS A 125 1.30 -7.16 -10.85
CA LYS A 125 2.29 -8.02 -10.21
C LYS A 125 2.14 -9.44 -10.71
N THR A 126 3.22 -10.02 -11.24
CA THR A 126 3.27 -11.42 -11.69
C THR A 126 4.37 -12.16 -10.94
N TYR A 127 4.01 -13.25 -10.27
CA TYR A 127 4.94 -14.05 -9.46
C TYR A 127 5.98 -14.75 -10.35
N ARG A 128 7.26 -14.65 -10.00
CA ARG A 128 8.36 -15.27 -10.79
C ARG A 128 8.43 -16.79 -10.65
N HIS A 129 8.05 -17.29 -9.47
CA HIS A 129 8.29 -18.68 -9.09
C HIS A 129 7.00 -19.44 -8.77
N SER A 130 5.85 -18.78 -8.91
CA SER A 130 4.56 -19.35 -8.55
C SER A 130 3.57 -19.28 -9.70
N LYS A 131 2.59 -20.19 -9.67
CA LYS A 131 1.50 -20.24 -10.66
C LYS A 131 0.27 -19.45 -10.22
N GLU A 132 0.41 -18.66 -9.16
CA GLU A 132 -0.66 -17.82 -8.65
C GLU A 132 -1.09 -16.76 -9.67
N PRO A 133 -2.37 -16.38 -9.68
CA PRO A 133 -2.88 -15.39 -10.60
C PRO A 133 -2.20 -14.03 -10.41
N PRO A 134 -2.04 -13.24 -11.49
CA PRO A 134 -1.52 -11.89 -11.39
C PRO A 134 -2.38 -11.02 -10.47
N VAL A 135 -1.73 -10.10 -9.77
CA VAL A 135 -2.39 -9.15 -8.86
C VAL A 135 -2.29 -7.75 -9.45
N ALA A 136 -3.42 -7.09 -9.66
CA ALA A 136 -3.47 -5.71 -10.12
C ALA A 136 -3.51 -4.75 -8.93
N TYR A 137 -2.83 -3.62 -9.07
CA TYR A 137 -2.77 -2.53 -8.10
C TYR A 137 -3.19 -1.24 -8.78
N ARG A 138 -3.99 -0.44 -8.09
CA ARG A 138 -4.40 0.90 -8.52
C ARG A 138 -4.39 1.84 -7.33
N GLY A 139 -3.63 2.91 -7.43
CA GLY A 139 -3.54 3.90 -6.35
C GLY A 139 -3.19 5.28 -6.85
N SER A 140 -3.31 6.23 -5.94
CA SER A 140 -3.06 7.64 -6.20
C SER A 140 -2.14 8.20 -5.13
N LEU A 141 -1.25 9.08 -5.56
CA LEU A 141 -0.35 9.85 -4.72
C LEU A 141 -0.79 11.31 -4.78
N PRO A 142 -1.35 11.87 -3.69
CA PRO A 142 -1.63 13.30 -3.59
C PRO A 142 -0.34 14.13 -3.66
N PRO A 143 -0.39 15.34 -4.24
CA PRO A 143 0.79 16.20 -4.37
C PRO A 143 1.41 16.49 -3.00
N GLY A 144 2.73 16.29 -2.89
CA GLY A 144 3.52 16.55 -1.68
C GLY A 144 3.35 15.53 -0.54
N SER A 145 2.48 14.53 -0.66
CA SER A 145 2.21 13.59 0.44
C SER A 145 3.29 12.53 0.67
N GLY A 146 4.01 12.15 -0.39
CA GLY A 146 4.91 11.00 -0.39
C GLY A 146 4.24 9.65 -0.10
N LEU A 147 2.92 9.60 0.03
CA LEU A 147 2.15 8.41 0.39
C LEU A 147 1.18 8.06 -0.74
N LEU A 148 1.49 6.99 -1.45
CA LEU A 148 0.58 6.39 -2.40
C LEU A 148 -0.33 5.42 -1.67
N ALA A 149 -1.64 5.55 -1.86
CA ALA A 149 -2.63 4.63 -1.31
C ALA A 149 -3.57 4.16 -2.41
N GLY A 150 -4.09 2.94 -2.27
CA GLY A 150 -4.97 2.37 -3.27
C GLY A 150 -5.49 0.99 -2.94
N THR A 151 -6.01 0.33 -3.96
CA THR A 151 -6.57 -1.02 -3.89
C THR A 151 -5.76 -2.00 -4.73
N TRP A 152 -5.57 -3.20 -4.21
CA TRP A 152 -5.09 -4.35 -4.97
C TRP A 152 -6.25 -5.34 -5.17
N TYR A 153 -6.18 -6.14 -6.22
CA TYR A 153 -7.14 -7.22 -6.49
C TYR A 153 -6.53 -8.30 -7.38
N PHE A 154 -7.02 -9.54 -7.26
CA PHE A 154 -6.62 -10.60 -8.18
C PHE A 154 -7.27 -10.39 -9.56
N ALA A 155 -6.48 -10.56 -10.62
CA ALA A 155 -6.94 -10.29 -11.98
C ALA A 155 -8.07 -11.24 -12.44
N ASP A 156 -8.06 -12.48 -11.95
CA ASP A 156 -9.07 -13.51 -12.23
C ASP A 156 -10.26 -13.45 -11.26
N LYS A 157 -10.10 -12.80 -10.10
CA LYS A 157 -11.15 -12.64 -9.10
C LYS A 157 -11.13 -11.25 -8.44
N PRO A 158 -11.63 -10.20 -9.12
CA PRO A 158 -11.54 -8.82 -8.63
C PRO A 158 -12.28 -8.53 -7.32
N SER A 159 -13.24 -9.39 -6.93
CA SER A 159 -13.90 -9.33 -5.62
C SER A 159 -12.92 -9.56 -4.46
N ASP A 160 -11.83 -10.28 -4.73
CA ASP A 160 -10.78 -10.56 -3.76
C ASP A 160 -9.78 -9.40 -3.85
N SER A 161 -10.04 -8.40 -3.02
CA SER A 161 -9.33 -7.13 -3.02
C SER A 161 -8.96 -6.69 -1.61
N GLY A 162 -8.11 -5.67 -1.53
CA GLY A 162 -7.75 -5.05 -0.26
C GLY A 162 -7.04 -3.71 -0.47
N MET A 163 -6.77 -3.02 0.64
CA MET A 163 -6.03 -1.77 0.61
C MET A 163 -4.52 -2.02 0.59
N PHE A 164 -3.79 -1.15 -0.10
CA PHE A 164 -2.33 -1.07 -0.03
C PHE A 164 -1.86 0.37 0.09
N GLN A 165 -0.63 0.51 0.58
CA GLN A 165 0.07 1.78 0.70
C GLN A 165 1.55 1.62 0.33
N ILE A 166 2.14 2.66 -0.25
CA ILE A 166 3.58 2.78 -0.50
C ILE A 166 4.03 4.15 0.02
N SER A 167 5.02 4.15 0.90
CA SER A 167 5.49 5.36 1.59
C SER A 167 6.79 5.90 1.00
N ASN A 168 7.02 7.20 1.22
CA ASN A 168 8.20 7.93 0.77
C ASN A 168 8.42 7.84 -0.76
N ILE A 169 7.33 7.86 -1.53
CA ILE A 169 7.44 8.01 -2.98
C ILE A 169 7.85 9.45 -3.29
N TYR A 170 8.97 9.59 -3.97
CA TYR A 170 9.44 10.88 -4.48
C TYR A 170 9.06 10.98 -5.95
N VAL A 171 8.27 12.00 -6.27
CA VAL A 171 7.93 12.34 -7.66
C VAL A 171 8.77 13.51 -8.10
N GLN A 172 9.47 13.33 -9.22
CA GLN A 172 10.30 14.36 -9.86
C GLN A 172 9.70 14.83 -11.19
#